data_AF-A0A7H4LNM4-F1
#
_entry.id   AF-A0A7H4LNM4-F1
#
_cell.length_a   1.000
_cell.length_b   1.000
_cell.length_c   1.000
_cell.angle_alpha   90.00
_cell.angle_beta   90.00
_cell.angle_gamma   90.00
#
_symmetry.space_group_name_H-M   'P 1'
#
loop_
_entity.id
_entity.type
_entity.pdbx_description
1 polymer ?
#
loop_
_entity_poly.entity_id
_entity_poly.type
_entity_poly.pdbx_seq_one_letter_code
_entity_poly.pdbx_strand_id
1 'polypeptide(L)'
;MAHAGDMAAFYDAWVGREEEMVSDLTAALGARRRDALAPLVDAAVDHVAAYYERKASLADRDVVAALDQRWLNPLERTFLWAWGWRPALAFRFVDGSGALGPRQRRELEDLRAATAAAEKEVDREVAAVQESLAGPRVLEALRQRRQHPRNGVQADEAVAAVGRSLRVLLAAGDALRERTVRGVVGVLAPDAEQAGAFVAAMLRFHLGVHRAGRAWSSGHGGGRRGL
;
A
#
# COMPACT_ATOMS: atom_id res chain seq x y z
N MET A 1 18.36 1.09 11.08
CA MET A 1 18.26 -0.37 10.80
C MET A 1 17.33 -1.11 11.76
N ALA A 2 17.35 -0.84 13.07
CA ALA A 2 16.44 -1.51 14.04
C ALA A 2 14.94 -1.36 13.67
N HIS A 3 14.49 -0.16 13.33
CA HIS A 3 13.08 0.10 12.97
C HIS A 3 12.59 -0.67 11.72
N ALA A 4 13.48 -0.97 10.78
CA ALA A 4 13.14 -1.77 9.60
C ALA A 4 12.98 -3.25 9.95
N GLY A 5 13.75 -3.77 10.92
CA GLY A 5 13.59 -5.13 11.45
C GLY A 5 12.26 -5.30 12.19
N ASP A 6 11.87 -4.31 13.00
CA ASP A 6 10.57 -4.31 13.70
C ASP A 6 9.40 -4.32 12.72
N MET A 7 9.50 -3.57 11.61
CA MET A 7 8.49 -3.55 10.56
C MET A 7 8.42 -4.88 9.81
N ALA A 8 9.55 -5.55 9.57
CA ALA A 8 9.56 -6.87 8.94
C ALA A 8 8.86 -7.93 9.81
N ALA A 9 9.18 -7.99 11.11
CA ALA A 9 8.51 -8.90 12.03
C ALA A 9 7.00 -8.62 12.14
N PHE A 10 6.61 -7.34 12.17
CA PHE A 10 5.21 -6.94 12.10
C PHE A 10 4.55 -7.40 10.81
N TYR A 11 5.19 -7.19 9.65
CA TYR A 11 4.62 -7.52 8.35
C TYR A 11 4.43 -9.02 8.19
N ASP A 12 5.41 -9.84 8.59
CA ASP A 12 5.27 -11.31 8.57
C ASP A 12 4.07 -11.78 9.43
N ALA A 13 3.92 -11.23 10.65
CA ALA A 13 2.78 -11.54 11.52
C ALA A 13 1.45 -11.00 10.97
N TRP A 14 1.48 -9.84 10.31
CA TRP A 14 0.34 -9.22 9.68
C TRP A 14 -0.16 -10.09 8.50
N VAL A 15 0.74 -10.55 7.63
CA VAL A 15 0.42 -11.50 6.55
C VAL A 15 -0.15 -12.81 7.10
N GLY A 16 0.42 -13.36 8.18
CA GLY A 16 -0.11 -14.57 8.82
C GLY A 16 -1.57 -14.41 9.27
N ARG A 17 -1.92 -13.27 9.88
CA ARG A 17 -3.32 -12.97 10.23
C ARG A 17 -4.20 -12.78 9.00
N GLU A 18 -3.69 -12.20 7.92
CA GLU A 18 -4.44 -12.07 6.67
C GLU A 18 -4.85 -13.45 6.11
N GLU A 19 -4.00 -14.48 6.26
CA GLU A 19 -4.32 -15.86 5.87
C GLU A 19 -5.51 -16.43 6.67
N GLU A 20 -5.52 -16.22 7.98
CA GLU A 20 -6.63 -16.62 8.87
C GLU A 20 -7.94 -15.92 8.47
N MET A 21 -7.88 -14.61 8.25
CA MET A 21 -9.05 -13.81 7.86
C MET A 21 -9.63 -14.23 6.51
N VAL A 22 -8.76 -14.53 5.53
CA VAL A 22 -9.19 -15.08 4.25
C VAL A 22 -9.87 -16.43 4.43
N SER A 23 -9.34 -17.30 5.31
CA SER A 23 -9.96 -18.59 5.62
C SER A 23 -11.37 -18.40 6.19
N ASP A 24 -11.53 -17.52 7.18
CA ASP A 24 -12.81 -17.24 7.84
C ASP A 24 -13.84 -16.62 6.88
N LEU A 25 -13.44 -15.63 6.08
CA LEU A 25 -14.28 -15.04 5.04
C LEU A 25 -14.71 -16.11 4.02
N THR A 26 -13.80 -16.99 3.60
CA THR A 26 -14.10 -18.08 2.66
C THR A 26 -15.16 -19.02 3.23
N ALA A 27 -14.98 -19.46 4.47
CA ALA A 27 -15.89 -20.36 5.15
C ALA A 27 -17.28 -19.72 5.33
N ALA A 28 -17.32 -18.46 5.77
CA ALA A 28 -18.57 -17.72 5.96
C ALA A 28 -19.33 -17.50 4.64
N LEU A 29 -18.62 -17.16 3.55
CA LEU A 29 -19.21 -17.02 2.20
C LEU A 29 -19.75 -18.36 1.69
N GLY A 30 -18.97 -19.45 1.82
CA GLY A 30 -19.37 -20.78 1.37
C GLY A 30 -20.58 -21.33 2.12
N ALA A 31 -20.66 -21.07 3.43
CA ALA A 31 -21.79 -21.44 4.28
C ALA A 31 -22.94 -20.40 4.26
N ARG A 32 -22.80 -19.30 3.51
CA ARG A 32 -23.76 -18.19 3.44
C ARG A 32 -24.17 -17.62 4.81
N ARG A 33 -23.21 -17.55 5.76
CA ARG A 33 -23.42 -17.02 7.11
C ARG A 33 -23.38 -15.49 7.10
N ARG A 34 -24.48 -14.86 6.67
CA ARG A 34 -24.60 -13.40 6.54
C ARG A 34 -24.33 -12.64 7.83
N ASP A 35 -24.75 -13.19 8.96
CA ASP A 35 -24.52 -12.68 10.31
C ASP A 35 -23.03 -12.61 10.68
N ALA A 36 -22.23 -13.56 10.20
CA ALA A 36 -20.79 -13.59 10.43
C ALA A 36 -19.99 -12.71 9.45
N LEU A 37 -20.55 -12.37 8.28
CA LEU A 37 -19.81 -11.66 7.22
C LEU A 37 -19.53 -10.20 7.56
N ALA A 38 -20.51 -9.47 8.10
CA ALA A 38 -20.33 -8.07 8.46
C ALA A 38 -19.14 -7.84 9.43
N PRO A 39 -19.04 -8.53 10.60
CA PRO A 39 -17.92 -8.33 11.50
C PRO A 39 -16.57 -8.79 10.90
N LEU A 40 -16.56 -9.80 10.02
CA LEU A 40 -15.34 -10.22 9.32
C LEU A 40 -14.88 -9.18 8.30
N VAL A 41 -15.81 -8.54 7.59
CA VAL A 41 -15.52 -7.43 6.68
C VAL A 41 -14.93 -6.24 7.44
N ASP A 42 -15.55 -5.85 8.55
CA ASP A 42 -15.06 -4.74 9.38
C ASP A 42 -13.65 -5.03 9.91
N ALA A 43 -13.44 -6.23 10.45
CA ALA A 43 -12.13 -6.67 10.92
C ALA A 43 -11.08 -6.61 9.80
N ALA A 44 -11.44 -7.03 8.58
CA ALA A 44 -10.53 -7.04 7.44
C ALA A 44 -10.20 -5.63 6.93
N VAL A 45 -11.16 -4.70 6.96
CA VAL A 45 -10.91 -3.29 6.66
C VAL A 45 -9.95 -2.68 7.70
N ASP A 46 -10.19 -2.95 8.98
CA ASP A 46 -9.31 -2.48 10.06
C ASP A 46 -7.92 -3.13 10.00
N HIS A 47 -7.83 -4.39 9.55
CA HIS A 47 -6.57 -5.07 9.31
C HIS A 47 -5.72 -4.35 8.25
N VAL A 48 -6.34 -3.93 7.13
CA VAL A 48 -5.67 -3.13 6.10
C VAL A 48 -5.25 -1.76 6.64
N ALA A 49 -6.11 -1.09 7.41
CA ALA A 49 -5.79 0.19 8.03
C ALA A 49 -4.58 0.09 8.99
N ALA A 50 -4.52 -0.97 9.80
CA ALA A 50 -3.45 -1.21 10.76
C ALA A 50 -2.06 -1.31 10.11
N TYR A 51 -1.96 -1.80 8.87
CA TYR A 51 -0.70 -1.79 8.12
C TYR A 51 -0.23 -0.35 7.85
N TYR A 52 -1.13 0.52 7.38
CA TYR A 52 -0.80 1.91 7.08
C TYR A 52 -0.52 2.74 8.32
N GLU A 53 -1.24 2.51 9.41
CA GLU A 53 -0.94 3.14 10.71
C GLU A 53 0.45 2.75 11.20
N ARG A 54 0.82 1.47 11.09
CA ARG A 54 2.17 1.02 11.47
C ARG A 54 3.23 1.67 10.59
N LYS A 55 2.99 1.73 9.28
CA LYS A 55 3.91 2.35 8.31
C LYS A 55 4.05 3.87 8.55
N ALA A 56 2.97 4.55 8.90
CA ALA A 56 2.99 5.97 9.27
C ALA A 56 3.83 6.21 10.53
N SER A 57 3.65 5.38 11.57
CA SER A 57 4.47 5.44 12.79
C SER A 57 5.95 5.19 12.51
N LEU A 58 6.28 4.30 11.56
CA LEU A 58 7.66 4.15 11.09
C LEU A 58 8.15 5.43 10.40
N ALA A 59 7.33 6.03 9.53
CA ALA A 59 7.71 7.24 8.80
C ALA A 59 7.94 8.46 9.70
N ASP A 60 7.28 8.52 10.86
CA ASP A 60 7.50 9.56 11.88
C ASP A 60 8.88 9.45 12.52
N ARG A 61 9.42 8.24 12.62
CA ARG A 61 10.71 7.95 13.25
C ARG A 61 11.85 7.93 12.24
N ASP A 62 11.60 7.34 11.09
CA ASP A 62 12.55 7.11 10.01
C ASP A 62 11.81 7.03 8.67
N VAL A 63 11.63 8.20 8.04
CA VAL A 63 10.97 8.31 6.73
C VAL A 63 11.71 7.50 5.67
N VAL A 64 13.04 7.44 5.71
CA VAL A 64 13.83 6.70 4.72
C VAL A 64 13.55 5.20 4.82
N ALA A 65 13.47 4.66 6.04
CA ALA A 65 13.06 3.27 6.25
C ALA A 65 11.62 3.00 5.80
N ALA A 66 10.69 3.95 5.99
CA ALA A 66 9.32 3.81 5.54
C ALA A 66 9.18 3.80 3.99
N LEU A 67 10.05 4.55 3.30
CA LEU A 67 10.10 4.61 1.83
C LEU A 67 10.83 3.40 1.23
N ASP A 68 11.93 2.96 1.85
CA ASP A 68 12.65 1.75 1.44
C ASP A 68 12.08 0.50 2.13
N GLN A 69 10.92 0.06 1.63
CA GLN A 69 10.11 -1.03 2.20
C GLN A 69 10.78 -2.41 2.07
N ARG A 70 11.85 -2.64 2.82
CA ARG A 70 12.67 -3.87 2.76
C ARG A 70 11.98 -5.10 3.35
N TRP A 71 10.88 -4.90 4.08
CA TRP A 71 10.04 -5.99 4.57
C TRP A 71 9.21 -6.64 3.45
N LEU A 72 9.04 -5.95 2.31
CA LEU A 72 8.39 -6.50 1.14
C LEU A 72 9.37 -7.30 0.29
N ASN A 73 8.90 -8.38 -0.32
CA ASN A 73 9.66 -9.16 -1.27
C ASN A 73 9.79 -8.42 -2.62
N PRO A 74 10.74 -8.82 -3.51
CA PRO A 74 10.97 -8.13 -4.78
C PRO A 74 9.72 -8.01 -5.66
N LEU A 75 8.86 -9.03 -5.71
CA LEU A 75 7.63 -9.00 -6.50
C LEU A 75 6.66 -7.96 -5.96
N GLU A 76 6.41 -7.95 -4.66
CA GLU A 76 5.55 -6.95 -4.00
C GLU A 76 6.02 -5.52 -4.27
N ARG A 77 7.34 -5.31 -4.24
CA ARG A 77 7.94 -4.00 -4.52
C ARG A 77 7.72 -3.52 -5.95
N THR A 78 7.50 -4.42 -6.92
CA THR A 78 7.22 -4.02 -8.33
C THR A 78 5.87 -3.35 -8.52
N PHE A 79 4.92 -3.56 -7.60
CA PHE A 79 3.56 -3.01 -7.68
C PHE A 79 3.39 -1.71 -6.87
N LEU A 80 4.47 -1.15 -6.33
CA LEU A 80 4.41 0.07 -5.53
C LEU A 80 4.19 1.31 -6.43
N TRP A 81 3.03 1.92 -6.26
CA TRP A 81 2.67 3.27 -6.68
C TRP A 81 2.63 4.17 -5.45
N ALA A 82 3.37 5.28 -5.39
CA ALA A 82 3.42 6.13 -4.18
C ALA A 82 3.60 5.30 -2.87
N TRP A 83 4.60 4.41 -2.85
CA TRP A 83 4.97 3.56 -1.71
C TRP A 83 3.85 2.65 -1.17
N GLY A 84 2.95 2.18 -2.03
CA GLY A 84 1.98 1.12 -1.73
C GLY A 84 1.27 0.68 -3.02
N TRP A 85 0.23 -0.16 -2.98
CA TRP A 85 -0.50 -0.53 -4.20
C TRP A 85 -1.35 0.63 -4.75
N ARG A 86 -1.70 0.61 -6.04
CA ARG A 86 -2.50 1.67 -6.66
C ARG A 86 -4.00 1.55 -6.31
N PRO A 87 -4.64 2.53 -5.65
CA PRO A 87 -6.04 2.47 -5.20
C PRO A 87 -7.06 1.97 -6.24
N ALA A 88 -6.90 2.33 -7.51
CA ALA A 88 -7.76 1.89 -8.61
C ALA A 88 -7.82 0.36 -8.79
N LEU A 89 -6.83 -0.38 -8.29
CA LEU A 89 -6.84 -1.84 -8.30
C LEU A 89 -7.98 -2.42 -7.46
N ALA A 90 -8.42 -1.73 -6.40
CA ALA A 90 -9.53 -2.18 -5.57
C ALA A 90 -10.78 -2.48 -6.42
N PHE A 91 -11.10 -1.63 -7.38
CA PHE A 91 -12.29 -1.80 -8.21
C PHE A 91 -12.24 -3.03 -9.13
N ARG A 92 -11.07 -3.66 -9.33
CA ARG A 92 -10.96 -4.92 -10.09
C ARG A 92 -11.53 -6.11 -9.32
N PHE A 93 -11.56 -6.03 -8.00
CA PHE A 93 -12.10 -7.09 -7.14
C PHE A 93 -13.62 -6.98 -6.95
N VAL A 94 -14.22 -5.85 -7.36
CA VAL A 94 -15.66 -5.63 -7.30
C VAL A 94 -16.41 -6.48 -8.33
N ASP A 95 -15.83 -6.73 -9.51
CA ASP A 95 -16.48 -7.50 -10.57
C ASP A 95 -16.77 -8.95 -10.13
N GLY A 96 -16.02 -9.49 -9.16
CA GLY A 96 -16.24 -10.80 -8.56
C GLY A 96 -17.21 -10.83 -7.37
N SER A 97 -17.75 -9.69 -6.95
CA SER A 97 -18.58 -9.58 -5.73
C SER A 97 -20.05 -9.95 -5.95
N GLY A 98 -20.48 -10.15 -7.20
CA GLY A 98 -21.85 -10.54 -7.54
C GLY A 98 -22.62 -9.47 -8.32
N ALA A 99 -23.94 -9.65 -8.42
CA ALA A 99 -24.80 -8.77 -9.21
C ALA A 99 -25.06 -7.44 -8.48
N LEU A 100 -24.50 -6.35 -9.01
CA LEU A 100 -24.68 -5.01 -8.44
C LEU A 100 -26.04 -4.41 -8.82
N GLY A 101 -26.65 -3.64 -7.92
CA GLY A 101 -27.81 -2.82 -8.24
C GLY A 101 -27.44 -1.59 -9.09
N PRO A 102 -28.40 -0.95 -9.79
CA PRO A 102 -28.15 0.29 -10.55
C PRO A 102 -27.59 1.43 -9.69
N ARG A 103 -28.01 1.51 -8.42
CA ARG A 103 -27.50 2.50 -7.46
C ARG A 103 -26.04 2.24 -7.10
N GLN A 104 -25.71 1.01 -6.72
CA GLN A 104 -24.34 0.61 -6.38
C GLN A 104 -23.38 0.84 -7.55
N ARG A 105 -23.81 0.51 -8.79
CA ARG A 105 -23.01 0.80 -9.99
C ARG A 105 -22.66 2.29 -10.13
N ARG A 106 -23.65 3.18 -10.00
CA ARG A 106 -23.42 4.63 -10.08
C ARG A 106 -22.49 5.10 -8.97
N GLU A 107 -22.75 4.69 -7.73
CA GLU A 107 -21.90 5.07 -6.58
C GLU A 107 -20.45 4.57 -6.74
N LEU A 108 -20.26 3.36 -7.29
CA LEU A 108 -18.93 2.82 -7.62
C LEU A 108 -18.25 3.55 -8.78
N GLU A 109 -19.00 3.97 -9.80
CA GLU A 109 -18.49 4.79 -10.91
C GLU A 109 -18.01 6.15 -10.41
N ASP A 110 -18.81 6.81 -9.55
CA ASP A 110 -18.46 8.08 -8.92
C ASP A 110 -17.21 7.92 -8.03
N LEU A 111 -17.18 6.88 -7.20
CA LEU A 111 -16.03 6.59 -6.34
C LEU A 111 -14.76 6.26 -7.16
N ARG A 112 -14.91 5.55 -8.28
CA ARG A 112 -13.80 5.25 -9.21
C ARG A 112 -13.28 6.51 -9.87
N ALA A 113 -14.16 7.41 -10.31
CA ALA A 113 -13.77 8.70 -10.89
C ALA A 113 -13.05 9.59 -9.87
N ALA A 114 -13.58 9.69 -8.65
CA ALA A 114 -12.97 10.45 -7.56
C ALA A 114 -11.59 9.88 -7.17
N THR A 115 -11.47 8.55 -7.06
CA THR A 115 -10.19 7.88 -6.79
C THR A 115 -9.18 8.17 -7.89
N ALA A 116 -9.58 8.06 -9.17
CA ALA A 116 -8.69 8.32 -10.30
C ALA A 116 -8.23 9.79 -10.36
N ALA A 117 -9.08 10.75 -9.98
CA ALA A 117 -8.69 12.15 -9.88
C ALA A 117 -7.67 12.37 -8.75
N ALA A 118 -7.88 11.77 -7.58
CA ALA A 118 -6.96 11.85 -6.46
C ALA A 118 -5.61 11.16 -6.75
N GLU A 119 -5.61 10.03 -7.46
CA GLU A 119 -4.37 9.39 -7.92
C GLU A 119 -3.54 10.31 -8.82
N LYS A 120 -4.19 10.97 -9.80
CA LYS A 120 -3.50 11.92 -10.68
C LYS A 120 -2.89 13.08 -9.91
N GLU A 121 -3.53 13.51 -8.83
CA GLU A 121 -2.99 14.56 -7.99
C GLU A 121 -1.76 14.09 -7.20
N VAL A 122 -1.83 12.90 -6.59
CA VAL A 122 -0.66 12.30 -5.91
C VAL A 122 0.50 12.10 -6.88
N ASP A 123 0.24 11.65 -8.12
CA ASP A 123 1.28 11.50 -9.15
C ASP A 123 1.99 12.82 -9.45
N ARG A 124 1.24 13.92 -9.60
CA ARG A 124 1.81 15.25 -9.85
C ARG A 124 2.67 15.72 -8.69
N GLU A 125 2.17 15.57 -7.47
CA GLU A 125 2.88 16.02 -6.27
C GLU A 125 4.16 15.19 -6.01
N VAL A 126 4.11 13.87 -6.26
CA VAL A 126 5.31 13.01 -6.22
C VAL A 126 6.33 13.46 -7.26
N ALA A 127 5.91 13.75 -8.49
CA ALA A 127 6.79 14.26 -9.53
C ALA A 127 7.42 15.61 -9.11
N ALA A 128 6.63 16.55 -8.60
CA ALA A 128 7.12 17.85 -8.14
C ALA A 128 8.15 17.72 -7.01
N VAL A 129 7.93 16.84 -6.04
CA VAL A 129 8.90 16.59 -4.96
C VAL A 129 10.17 15.92 -5.51
N GLN A 130 10.05 14.99 -6.46
CA GLN A 130 11.20 14.38 -7.11
C GLN A 130 12.03 15.40 -7.90
N GLU A 131 11.39 16.30 -8.66
CA GLU A 131 12.08 17.39 -9.36
C GLU A 131 12.77 18.35 -8.39
N SER A 132 12.17 18.58 -7.22
CA SER A 132 12.75 19.44 -6.18
C SER A 132 14.09 18.92 -5.62
N LEU A 133 14.37 17.62 -5.73
CA LEU A 133 15.67 17.03 -5.34
C LEU A 133 16.83 17.61 -6.18
N ALA A 134 16.56 17.99 -7.42
CA ALA A 134 17.51 18.68 -8.29
C ALA A 134 17.37 20.21 -8.24
N GLY A 135 16.61 20.74 -7.28
CA GLY A 135 16.37 22.17 -7.13
C GLY A 135 17.65 22.92 -6.69
N PRO A 136 17.76 24.23 -7.01
CA PRO A 136 18.95 25.03 -6.72
C PRO A 136 19.41 24.94 -5.25
N ARG A 137 18.46 24.95 -4.30
CA ARG A 137 18.74 24.87 -2.86
C ARG A 137 19.39 23.54 -2.46
N VAL A 138 18.87 22.41 -2.96
CA VAL A 138 19.43 21.08 -2.66
C VAL A 138 20.80 20.92 -3.34
N LEU A 139 20.93 21.37 -4.59
CA LEU A 139 22.21 21.33 -5.29
C LEU A 139 23.28 22.19 -4.62
N GLU A 140 22.92 23.39 -4.16
CA GLU A 140 23.82 24.26 -3.42
C GLU A 140 24.22 23.64 -2.08
N ALA A 141 23.27 23.12 -1.31
CA ALA A 141 23.52 22.34 -0.09
C ALA A 141 24.53 21.21 -0.31
N LEU A 142 24.35 20.41 -1.36
CA LEU A 142 25.27 19.31 -1.70
C LEU A 142 26.67 19.81 -2.09
N ARG A 143 26.78 20.92 -2.83
CA ARG A 143 28.08 21.54 -3.18
C ARG A 143 28.79 22.08 -1.94
N GLN A 144 28.09 22.83 -1.10
CA GLN A 144 28.64 23.40 0.12
C GLN A 144 29.14 22.30 1.06
N ARG A 145 28.39 21.19 1.21
CA ARG A 145 28.82 20.03 2.02
C ARG A 145 30.12 19.40 1.50
N ARG A 146 30.32 19.35 0.18
CA ARG A 146 31.58 18.85 -0.42
C ARG A 146 32.77 19.79 -0.18
N GLN A 147 32.53 21.11 -0.22
CA GLN A 147 33.58 22.12 -0.08
C GLN A 147 33.93 22.43 1.38
N HIS A 148 32.92 22.44 2.26
CA HIS A 148 33.03 22.85 3.65
C HIS A 148 32.27 21.85 4.55
N PRO A 149 32.91 20.71 4.92
CA PRO A 149 32.26 19.67 5.72
C PRO A 149 31.71 20.14 7.08
N ARG A 150 32.22 21.28 7.59
CA ARG A 150 31.78 21.90 8.84
C ARG A 150 30.48 22.71 8.74
N ASN A 151 30.01 23.04 7.53
CA ASN A 151 28.73 23.74 7.28
C ASN A 151 27.55 22.77 7.04
N GLY A 152 27.60 21.57 7.62
CA GLY A 152 26.63 20.49 7.38
C GLY A 152 25.17 20.85 7.68
N VAL A 153 24.92 21.74 8.65
CA VAL A 153 23.57 22.07 9.15
C VAL A 153 22.62 22.57 8.05
N GLN A 154 23.08 23.46 7.17
CA GLN A 154 22.23 24.02 6.11
C GLN A 154 21.97 23.00 4.99
N ALA A 155 22.94 22.12 4.73
CA ALA A 155 22.78 21.04 3.77
C ALA A 155 21.82 19.96 4.29
N ASP A 156 21.90 19.65 5.58
CA ASP A 156 21.04 18.68 6.25
C ASP A 156 19.58 19.18 6.29
N GLU A 157 19.35 20.48 6.49
CA GLU A 157 18.00 21.06 6.48
C GLU A 157 17.33 21.00 5.10
N ALA A 158 18.09 21.24 4.02
CA ALA A 158 17.55 21.14 2.65
C ALA A 158 17.11 19.70 2.33
N VAL A 159 17.90 18.71 2.76
CA VAL A 159 17.56 17.29 2.60
C VAL A 159 16.39 16.90 3.51
N ALA A 160 16.37 17.39 4.75
CA ALA A 160 15.28 17.14 5.69
C ALA A 160 13.94 17.70 5.19
N ALA A 161 13.93 18.86 4.53
CA ALA A 161 12.74 19.43 3.91
C ALA A 161 12.12 18.48 2.87
N VAL A 162 12.95 17.87 2.02
CA VAL A 162 12.45 16.87 1.05
C VAL A 162 11.91 15.63 1.76
N GLY A 163 12.60 15.15 2.81
CA GLY A 163 12.10 14.06 3.65
C GLY A 163 10.72 14.32 4.24
N ARG A 164 10.46 15.55 4.73
CA ARG A 164 9.15 15.96 5.24
C ARG A 164 8.08 15.94 4.15
N SER A 165 8.37 16.45 2.96
CA SER A 165 7.44 16.41 1.83
C SER A 165 7.12 14.97 1.41
N LEU A 166 8.12 14.09 1.34
CA LEU A 166 7.92 12.68 1.04
C LEU A 166 7.06 11.97 2.11
N ARG A 167 7.22 12.32 3.40
CA ARG A 167 6.35 11.80 4.47
C ARG A 167 4.89 12.20 4.27
N VAL A 168 4.63 13.46 3.89
CA VAL A 168 3.28 13.94 3.60
C VAL A 168 2.67 13.17 2.42
N LEU A 169 3.44 12.94 1.36
CA LEU A 169 2.96 12.20 0.19
C LEU A 169 2.73 10.71 0.46
N LEU A 170 3.59 10.09 1.28
CA LEU A 170 3.37 8.74 1.78
C LEU A 170 2.00 8.64 2.49
N ALA A 171 1.74 9.56 3.43
CA ALA A 171 0.47 9.60 4.16
C ALA A 171 -0.73 9.89 3.24
N ALA A 172 -0.57 10.77 2.24
CA ALA A 172 -1.63 11.06 1.27
C ALA A 172 -2.01 9.83 0.44
N GLY A 173 -1.01 9.07 -0.04
CA GLY A 173 -1.21 7.82 -0.77
C GLY A 173 -1.88 6.76 0.10
N ASP A 174 -1.45 6.60 1.34
CA ASP A 174 -2.01 5.62 2.28
C ASP A 174 -3.45 5.94 2.65
N ALA A 175 -3.74 7.20 2.94
CA ALA A 175 -5.10 7.63 3.24
C ALA A 175 -6.02 7.48 2.02
N LEU A 176 -5.50 7.62 0.78
CA LEU A 176 -6.28 7.34 -0.42
C LEU A 176 -6.65 5.86 -0.52
N ARG A 177 -5.73 4.94 -0.23
CA ARG A 177 -6.01 3.49 -0.22
C ARG A 177 -7.10 3.14 0.79
N GLU A 178 -6.96 3.65 2.02
CA GLU A 178 -7.94 3.39 3.08
C GLU A 178 -9.32 3.92 2.69
N ARG A 179 -9.41 5.18 2.23
CA ARG A 179 -10.68 5.77 1.77
C ARG A 179 -11.29 4.99 0.60
N THR A 180 -10.49 4.54 -0.36
CA THR A 180 -11.00 3.76 -1.48
C THR A 180 -11.54 2.40 -1.03
N VAL A 181 -10.82 1.66 -0.17
CA VAL A 181 -11.30 0.36 0.35
C VAL A 181 -12.56 0.54 1.19
N ARG A 182 -12.55 1.47 2.16
CA ARG A 182 -13.74 1.78 2.99
C ARG A 182 -14.91 2.25 2.13
N GLY A 183 -14.65 3.04 1.09
CA GLY A 183 -15.67 3.50 0.15
C GLY A 183 -16.31 2.35 -0.64
N VAL A 184 -15.50 1.45 -1.19
CA VAL A 184 -16.01 0.27 -1.92
C VAL A 184 -16.83 -0.61 -0.99
N VAL A 185 -16.31 -0.93 0.21
CA VAL A 185 -17.05 -1.69 1.22
C VAL A 185 -18.36 -1.01 1.58
N GLY A 186 -18.36 0.32 1.78
CA GLY A 186 -19.57 1.07 2.11
C GLY A 186 -20.67 0.97 1.03
N VAL A 187 -20.29 0.97 -0.25
CA VAL A 187 -21.26 0.80 -1.36
C VAL A 187 -21.77 -0.65 -1.45
N LEU A 188 -20.95 -1.63 -1.09
CA LEU A 188 -21.30 -3.05 -1.10
C LEU A 188 -22.00 -3.53 0.18
N ALA A 189 -21.84 -2.81 1.30
CA ALA A 189 -22.33 -3.18 2.64
C ALA A 189 -23.82 -3.52 2.74
N PRO A 190 -24.75 -2.98 1.91
CA PRO A 190 -26.13 -3.45 1.90
C PRO A 190 -26.27 -4.95 1.62
N ASP A 191 -25.27 -5.58 1.02
CA ASP A 191 -25.14 -7.03 0.89
C ASP A 191 -23.80 -7.51 1.46
N ALA A 192 -23.86 -8.12 2.65
CA ALA A 192 -22.67 -8.65 3.33
C ALA A 192 -21.93 -9.72 2.51
N GLU A 193 -22.61 -10.43 1.59
CA GLU A 193 -21.96 -11.36 0.67
C GLU A 193 -21.12 -10.62 -0.38
N GLN A 194 -21.60 -9.49 -0.91
CA GLN A 194 -20.84 -8.68 -1.86
C GLN A 194 -19.61 -8.07 -1.20
N ALA A 195 -19.78 -7.44 -0.03
CA ALA A 195 -18.67 -6.85 0.72
C ALA A 195 -17.65 -7.93 1.15
N GLY A 196 -18.13 -9.07 1.65
CA GLY A 196 -17.29 -10.21 2.02
C GLY A 196 -16.51 -10.78 0.83
N ALA A 197 -17.16 -10.96 -0.32
CA ALA A 197 -16.53 -11.47 -1.53
C ALA A 197 -15.46 -10.51 -2.07
N PHE A 198 -15.75 -9.21 -2.07
CA PHE A 198 -14.79 -8.16 -2.46
C PHE A 198 -13.54 -8.19 -1.59
N VAL A 199 -13.68 -8.14 -0.26
CA VAL A 199 -12.53 -8.11 0.64
C VAL A 199 -11.75 -9.42 0.58
N ALA A 200 -12.43 -10.58 0.55
CA ALA A 200 -11.77 -11.87 0.40
C ALA A 200 -10.97 -11.97 -0.91
N ALA A 201 -11.49 -11.45 -2.02
CA ALA A 201 -10.77 -11.43 -3.29
C ALA A 201 -9.52 -10.54 -3.24
N MET A 202 -9.61 -9.35 -2.64
CA MET A 202 -8.49 -8.43 -2.47
C MET A 202 -7.38 -9.02 -1.61
N LEU A 203 -7.71 -9.57 -0.44
CA LEU A 203 -6.73 -10.18 0.47
C LEU A 203 -6.10 -11.44 -0.16
N ARG A 204 -6.89 -12.29 -0.83
CA ARG A 204 -6.34 -13.44 -1.57
C ARG A 204 -5.35 -13.02 -2.66
N PHE A 205 -5.61 -11.92 -3.36
CA PHE A 205 -4.69 -11.40 -4.35
C PHE A 205 -3.37 -10.99 -3.70
N HIS A 206 -3.41 -10.24 -2.58
CA HIS A 206 -2.21 -9.86 -1.84
C HIS A 206 -1.42 -11.09 -1.38
N LEU A 207 -2.06 -12.06 -0.72
CA LEU A 207 -1.43 -13.34 -0.32
C LEU A 207 -0.84 -14.10 -1.52
N GLY A 208 -1.52 -14.10 -2.66
CA GLY A 208 -1.04 -14.73 -3.89
C GLY A 208 0.27 -14.10 -4.39
N VAL A 209 0.33 -12.76 -4.43
CA VAL A 209 1.54 -12.01 -4.77
C VAL A 209 2.64 -12.26 -3.75
N HIS A 210 2.32 -12.25 -2.46
CA HIS A 210 3.27 -12.51 -1.37
C HIS A 210 3.93 -13.88 -1.52
N ARG A 211 3.13 -14.94 -1.66
CA ARG A 211 3.60 -16.32 -1.81
C ARG A 211 4.41 -16.51 -3.09
N ALA A 212 3.95 -15.96 -4.21
CA ALA A 212 4.68 -16.01 -5.48
C ALA A 212 6.05 -15.34 -5.35
N GLY A 213 6.12 -14.19 -4.68
CA GLY A 213 7.37 -13.48 -4.44
C GLY A 213 8.33 -14.21 -3.50
N ARG A 214 7.83 -14.92 -2.47
CA ARG A 214 8.65 -15.78 -1.60
C ARG A 214 9.18 -17.01 -2.34
N ALA A 215 8.40 -17.58 -3.25
CA ALA A 215 8.81 -18.69 -4.11
C ALA A 215 9.78 -18.25 -5.22
N TRP A 216 9.81 -16.96 -5.55
CA TRP A 216 10.70 -16.37 -6.54
C TRP A 216 12.13 -16.28 -6.01
N SER A 217 12.79 -17.43 -5.93
CA SER A 217 14.25 -17.51 -5.82
C SER A 217 14.86 -17.55 -7.23
N SER A 218 16.10 -17.06 -7.33
CA SER A 218 16.94 -16.87 -8.53
C SER A 218 17.35 -18.17 -9.24
N GLY A 219 16.38 -19.05 -9.52
CA GLY A 219 16.54 -20.37 -10.12
C GLY A 219 16.43 -20.43 -11.64
N HIS A 220 16.83 -19.39 -12.38
CA HIS A 220 17.02 -19.45 -13.85
C HIS A 220 18.47 -19.16 -14.29
N GLY A 221 19.42 -19.15 -13.36
CA GLY A 221 20.84 -18.89 -13.63
C GLY A 221 21.80 -20.07 -13.45
N GLY A 222 21.30 -21.31 -13.33
CA GLY A 222 22.12 -22.48 -12.98
C GLY A 222 21.75 -23.72 -13.78
N GLY A 223 22.06 -23.72 -15.08
CA GLY A 223 21.70 -24.86 -15.92
C GLY A 223 22.16 -24.79 -17.37
N ARG A 224 23.45 -24.53 -17.62
CA ARG A 224 24.16 -25.09 -18.78
C ARG A 224 25.68 -24.99 -18.60
N ARG A 225 26.27 -26.12 -18.20
CA ARG A 225 27.68 -26.47 -18.39
C ARG A 225 27.87 -27.02 -19.81
N GLY A 226 29.03 -26.73 -20.42
CA GLY A 226 29.57 -27.34 -21.65
C GLY A 226 28.91 -26.80 -22.93
N LEU A 227 29.62 -26.31 -23.94
CA LEU A 227 31.01 -26.48 -24.41
C LEU A 227 31.58 -25.11 -24.81
#